data_AF-A0A969F652-F1
#
_entry.id   AF-A0A969F652-F1
#
_cell.length_a   1.000
_cell.length_b   1.000
_cell.length_c   1.000
_cell.angle_alpha   90.00
_cell.angle_beta   90.00
_cell.angle_gamma   90.00
#
_symmetry.space_group_name_H-M   'P 1'
#
loop_
_entity.id
_entity.type
_entity.pdbx_description
1 polymer ?
#
loop_
_entity_poly.entity_id
_entity_poly.type
_entity_poly.pdbx_seq_one_letter_code
_entity_poly.pdbx_strand_id
1 'polypeptide(L)'
;MNRRQFLTAATAVTAVGMMRLATPHLVAAKGITPVIRGKLYQGTQNGVLYESVDGGKTWQKIAYFGEHCAIVKTATNRDGGVTISLACIAHTFDLHSQDARLWRTV
;
A
#
# COMPACT_ATOMS: atom_id res chain seq x y z
N MET A 1 6.62 3.89 -27.40
CA MET A 1 5.96 3.65 -26.09
C MET A 1 6.86 2.80 -25.20
N ASN A 2 7.51 3.41 -24.20
CA ASN A 2 8.53 2.76 -23.36
C ASN A 2 7.98 2.38 -21.98
N ARG A 3 8.10 1.09 -21.68
CA ARG A 3 7.59 0.37 -20.50
C ARG A 3 8.79 -0.17 -19.70
N ARG A 4 9.71 0.73 -19.34
CA ARG A 4 11.00 0.37 -18.74
C ARG A 4 11.57 1.47 -17.84
N GLN A 5 10.94 1.77 -16.70
CA GLN A 5 11.62 2.33 -15.52
C GLN A 5 10.83 1.91 -14.25
N PHE A 6 10.80 0.61 -14.00
CA PHE A 6 10.33 0.04 -12.74
C PHE A 6 11.52 0.04 -11.77
N LEU A 7 11.54 1.02 -10.86
CA LEU A 7 12.19 1.02 -9.54
C LEU A 7 13.50 0.21 -9.40
N THR A 8 14.61 0.80 -9.85
CA THR A 8 15.95 0.49 -9.31
C THR A 8 16.33 1.61 -8.34
N ALA A 9 16.68 1.24 -7.11
CA ALA A 9 17.66 1.87 -6.22
C ALA A 9 17.15 1.99 -4.78
N ALA A 10 17.69 1.12 -3.91
CA ALA A 10 18.00 1.51 -2.55
C ALA A 10 19.37 0.89 -2.20
N THR A 11 20.42 1.35 -2.89
CA THR A 11 21.77 1.35 -2.33
C THR A 11 21.90 2.57 -1.44
N ALA A 12 22.30 2.35 -0.19
CA ALA A 12 22.54 3.37 0.81
C ALA A 12 23.43 4.50 0.30
N VAL A 13 23.05 5.76 0.56
CA VAL A 13 23.98 6.89 0.56
C VAL A 13 23.65 7.80 1.74
N THR A 14 24.71 8.16 2.45
CA THR A 14 24.87 8.99 3.63
C THR A 14 24.28 10.39 3.48
N ALA A 15 23.86 10.98 4.60
CA ALA A 15 23.27 12.32 4.69
C ALA A 15 24.20 13.44 4.16
N VAL A 16 23.61 14.50 3.58
CA VAL A 16 23.76 15.94 3.93
C VAL A 16 23.10 16.82 2.85
N GLY A 17 22.21 17.72 3.29
CA GLY A 17 21.95 19.06 2.71
C GLY A 17 21.36 19.18 1.30
N MET A 18 20.10 19.64 1.21
CA MET A 18 19.68 20.83 0.42
C MET A 18 18.16 21.01 0.49
N MET A 19 17.73 22.16 0.98
CA MET A 19 16.33 22.60 0.93
C MET A 19 15.99 22.99 -0.52
N ARG A 20 14.98 22.35 -1.10
CA ARG A 20 14.31 22.80 -2.33
C ARG A 20 12.80 22.76 -2.13
N LEU A 21 12.19 23.94 -2.16
CA LEU A 21 10.74 24.14 -2.22
C LEU A 21 10.25 23.75 -3.62
N ALA A 22 9.63 22.59 -3.71
CA ALA A 22 8.65 22.25 -4.74
C ALA A 22 7.76 21.17 -4.15
N THR A 23 6.53 21.51 -3.79
CA THR A 23 5.50 20.53 -3.46
C THR A 23 4.84 20.07 -4.76
N PRO A 24 5.21 18.93 -5.35
CA PRO A 24 4.25 18.25 -6.18
C PRO A 24 3.14 17.76 -5.25
N HIS A 25 1.93 18.15 -5.60
CA HIS A 25 0.62 17.72 -5.13
C HIS A 25 0.42 16.20 -5.34
N LEU A 26 1.33 15.38 -4.82
CA LEU A 26 1.15 13.96 -4.66
C LEU A 26 1.27 13.74 -3.17
N VAL A 27 0.11 13.67 -2.51
CA VAL A 27 0.03 12.96 -1.24
C VAL A 27 0.35 11.51 -1.58
N ALA A 28 1.66 11.22 -1.61
CA ALA A 28 2.14 9.88 -1.47
C ALA A 28 1.43 9.35 -0.23
N ALA A 29 0.60 8.31 -0.40
CA ALA A 29 0.15 7.50 0.71
C ALA A 29 1.41 6.87 1.31
N LYS A 30 2.05 7.66 2.18
CA LYS A 30 3.30 7.34 2.86
C LYS A 30 2.92 6.36 3.96
N GLY A 31 2.86 5.09 3.58
CA GLY A 31 2.54 4.00 4.47
C GLY A 31 2.95 2.68 3.85
N ILE A 32 4.25 2.37 3.90
CA ILE A 32 4.66 0.97 3.84
C ILE A 32 4.11 0.33 5.12
N THR A 33 3.19 -0.61 5.00
CA THR A 33 2.62 -1.32 6.15
C THR A 33 3.60 -2.31 6.81
N PRO A 34 3.39 -2.71 8.08
CA PRO A 34 4.24 -3.65 8.80
C PRO A 34 4.42 -4.98 8.09
N VAL A 35 5.60 -5.57 8.28
CA VAL A 35 5.92 -6.93 7.85
C VAL A 35 5.19 -7.92 8.76
N ILE A 36 4.27 -8.73 8.23
CA ILE A 36 3.73 -9.89 8.95
C ILE A 36 3.98 -11.14 8.12
N ARG A 37 4.60 -12.16 8.73
CA ARG A 37 5.05 -13.40 8.06
C ARG A 37 5.93 -13.14 6.82
N GLY A 38 6.70 -12.04 6.82
CA GLY A 38 7.54 -11.65 5.69
C GLY A 38 6.81 -10.96 4.53
N LYS A 39 5.51 -10.68 4.68
CA LYS A 39 4.69 -10.04 3.65
C LYS A 39 4.51 -8.56 3.91
N LEU A 40 4.49 -7.77 2.84
CA LEU A 40 4.13 -6.37 2.81
C LEU A 40 2.84 -6.18 2.03
N TYR A 41 2.05 -5.19 2.45
CA TYR A 41 0.84 -4.78 1.74
C TYR A 41 0.95 -3.31 1.34
N GLN A 42 0.36 -2.95 0.22
CA GLN A 42 0.26 -1.55 -0.23
C GLN A 42 -1.07 -1.31 -0.91
N GLY A 43 -1.81 -0.33 -0.40
CA GLY A 43 -3.06 0.12 -0.98
C GLY A 43 -2.90 1.33 -1.88
N THR A 44 -3.81 1.50 -2.84
CA THR A 44 -3.83 2.63 -3.77
C THR A 44 -5.10 3.47 -3.67
N GLN A 45 -5.07 4.66 -4.26
CA GLN A 45 -6.22 5.57 -4.33
C GLN A 45 -7.35 5.08 -5.25
N ASN A 46 -7.06 4.16 -6.16
CA ASN A 46 -8.04 3.53 -7.05
C ASN A 46 -8.46 2.13 -6.56
N GLY A 47 -8.30 1.86 -5.26
CA GLY A 47 -8.90 0.71 -4.60
C GLY A 47 -8.20 -0.60 -4.88
N VAL A 48 -6.94 -0.57 -5.31
CA VAL A 48 -6.13 -1.77 -5.57
C VAL A 48 -5.27 -2.07 -4.35
N LEU A 49 -5.31 -3.32 -3.91
CA LEU A 49 -4.40 -3.83 -2.88
C LEU A 49 -3.33 -4.71 -3.53
N TYR A 50 -2.07 -4.40 -3.23
CA TYR A 50 -0.91 -5.18 -3.63
C TYR A 50 -0.29 -5.88 -2.42
N GLU A 51 0.24 -7.08 -2.65
CA GLU A 51 1.05 -7.85 -1.72
C GLU A 51 2.46 -8.04 -2.29
N SER A 52 3.46 -7.98 -1.41
CA SER A 52 4.82 -8.43 -1.71
C SER A 52 5.25 -9.49 -0.69
N VAL A 53 5.87 -10.55 -1.16
CA VAL A 53 6.41 -11.66 -0.34
C VAL A 53 7.93 -11.67 -0.28
N ASP A 54 8.59 -10.71 -0.96
CA ASP A 54 10.04 -10.65 -1.13
C ASP A 54 10.65 -9.34 -0.61
N GLY A 55 9.95 -8.70 0.34
CA GLY A 55 10.38 -7.45 0.96
C GLY A 55 10.20 -6.22 0.08
N GLY A 56 9.26 -6.26 -0.86
CA GLY A 56 8.90 -5.13 -1.71
C GLY A 56 9.63 -5.09 -3.05
N LYS A 57 10.37 -6.15 -3.42
CA LYS A 57 11.07 -6.23 -4.71
C LYS A 57 10.08 -6.49 -5.85
N THR A 58 9.09 -7.34 -5.61
CA THR A 58 7.98 -7.60 -6.53
C THR A 58 6.65 -7.43 -5.80
N TRP A 59 5.63 -6.99 -6.54
CA TRP A 59 4.30 -6.71 -6.04
C TRP A 59 3.26 -7.38 -6.91
N GLN A 60 2.31 -8.07 -6.29
CA GLN A 60 1.20 -8.75 -6.94
C GLN A 60 -0.12 -8.13 -6.52
N LYS A 61 -1.00 -7.87 -7.48
CA LYS A 61 -2.37 -7.42 -7.18
C LYS A 61 -3.14 -8.58 -6.57
N ILE A 62 -3.70 -8.38 -5.38
CA ILE A 62 -4.43 -9.42 -4.63
C ILE A 62 -5.90 -9.08 -4.41
N ALA A 63 -6.28 -7.80 -4.45
CA ALA A 63 -7.67 -7.38 -4.36
C ALA A 63 -7.93 -6.08 -5.15
N TYR A 64 -9.20 -5.89 -5.51
CA TYR A 64 -9.70 -4.66 -6.14
C TYR A 64 -11.08 -4.33 -5.60
N PHE A 65 -11.21 -3.15 -4.99
CA PHE A 65 -12.42 -2.68 -4.32
C PHE A 65 -13.19 -1.64 -5.13
N GLY A 66 -12.75 -1.36 -6.36
CA GLY A 66 -13.37 -0.38 -7.25
C GLY A 66 -12.60 0.94 -7.31
N GLU A 67 -12.70 1.60 -8.46
CA GLU A 67 -12.00 2.84 -8.77
C GLU A 67 -12.53 4.08 -8.03
N HIS A 68 -13.72 3.98 -7.43
CA HIS A 68 -14.29 5.01 -6.56
C HIS A 68 -13.90 4.87 -5.08
N CYS A 69 -13.05 3.89 -4.77
CA CYS A 69 -12.59 3.59 -3.42
C CYS A 69 -11.08 3.80 -3.32
N ALA A 70 -10.64 4.42 -2.23
CA ALA A 70 -9.23 4.55 -1.89
C ALA A 70 -8.91 3.69 -0.66
N ILE A 71 -7.83 2.94 -0.71
CA ILE A 71 -7.28 2.28 0.47
C ILE A 71 -6.45 3.33 1.22
N VAL A 72 -7.01 3.86 2.31
CA VAL A 72 -6.41 4.97 3.07
C VAL A 72 -5.58 4.50 4.25
N LYS A 73 -5.84 3.29 4.73
CA LYS A 73 -5.07 2.67 5.80
C LYS A 73 -4.98 1.18 5.56
N THR A 74 -3.81 0.65 5.86
CA THR A 74 -3.55 -0.77 5.95
C THR A 74 -2.97 -1.02 7.34
N ALA A 75 -3.36 -2.11 7.98
CA ALA A 75 -2.88 -2.52 9.29
C ALA A 75 -2.89 -4.04 9.36
N THR A 76 -2.09 -4.58 10.27
CA THR A 76 -1.91 -6.02 10.38
C THR A 76 -2.13 -6.42 11.83
N ASN A 77 -2.88 -7.50 12.06
CA ASN A 77 -3.24 -8.00 13.38
C ASN A 77 -2.24 -9.05 13.87
N ARG A 78 -2.13 -9.21 15.19
CA ARG A 78 -1.24 -10.21 15.81
C ARG A 78 -1.55 -11.65 15.38
N ASP A 79 -2.80 -11.91 15.02
CA ASP A 79 -3.27 -13.24 14.60
C ASP A 79 -2.88 -13.59 13.15
N GLY A 80 -2.20 -12.68 12.45
CA GLY A 80 -1.80 -12.83 11.05
C GLY A 80 -2.80 -12.27 10.04
N GLY A 81 -3.93 -11.72 10.52
CA GLY A 81 -4.90 -11.02 9.68
C GLY A 81 -4.43 -9.63 9.23
N VAL A 82 -5.09 -9.11 8.20
CA VAL A 82 -4.91 -7.77 7.66
C VAL A 82 -6.23 -7.01 7.76
N THR A 83 -6.14 -5.75 8.19
CA THR A 83 -7.25 -4.80 8.17
C THR A 83 -6.92 -3.69 7.19
N ILE A 84 -7.89 -3.28 6.39
CA ILE A 84 -7.78 -2.11 5.53
C ILE A 84 -8.95 -1.17 5.79
N SER A 85 -8.70 0.12 5.70
CA SER A 85 -9.76 1.13 5.66
C SER A 85 -9.92 1.60 4.22
N LEU A 86 -11.13 1.43 3.69
CA LEU A 86 -11.54 1.84 2.35
C LEU A 86 -12.40 3.08 2.44
N ALA A 87 -11.91 4.21 1.93
CA ALA A 87 -12.71 5.40 1.73
C ALA A 87 -13.35 5.35 0.33
N CYS A 88 -14.67 5.16 0.26
CA CYS A 88 -15.44 5.11 -0.97
C CYS A 88 -16.46 6.25 -0.99
N ILE A 89 -16.34 7.16 -1.96
CA ILE A 89 -17.25 8.31 -2.14
C ILE A 89 -17.42 9.10 -0.83
N ALA A 90 -18.50 8.86 -0.08
CA ALA A 90 -18.85 9.57 1.17
C ALA A 90 -18.67 8.73 2.44
N HIS A 91 -18.26 7.46 2.31
CA HIS A 91 -18.22 6.51 3.42
C HIS A 91 -16.85 5.85 3.54
N THR A 92 -16.45 5.54 4.76
CA THR A 92 -15.26 4.73 5.03
C THR A 92 -15.69 3.40 5.64
N PHE A 93 -15.17 2.30 5.12
CA PHE A 93 -15.42 0.95 5.59
C PHE A 93 -14.11 0.33 6.06
N ASP A 94 -14.14 -0.28 7.24
CA ASP A 94 -13.03 -1.13 7.68
C ASP A 94 -13.32 -2.57 7.27
N LEU A 95 -12.39 -3.15 6.51
CA LEU A 95 -12.43 -4.54 6.10
C LEU A 95 -11.32 -5.32 6.78
N HIS A 96 -11.64 -6.53 7.23
CA HIS A 96 -10.69 -7.46 7.80
C HIS A 96 -10.62 -8.76 6.98
N SER A 97 -9.41 -9.31 6.87
CA SER A 97 -9.13 -10.57 6.20
C SER A 97 -8.08 -11.39 6.95
N GLN A 98 -8.23 -12.71 7.00
CA GLN A 98 -7.23 -13.61 7.58
C GLN A 98 -6.14 -14.04 6.57
N ASP A 99 -6.42 -13.90 5.28
CA ASP A 99 -5.60 -14.42 4.19
C ASP A 99 -5.35 -13.39 3.06
N ALA A 100 -5.81 -12.15 3.26
CA ALA A 100 -5.82 -11.06 2.29
C ALA A 100 -6.61 -11.37 1.00
N ARG A 101 -7.44 -12.42 0.99
CA ARG A 101 -8.24 -12.84 -0.17
C ARG A 101 -9.74 -12.75 0.11
N LEU A 102 -10.15 -13.14 1.32
CA LEU A 102 -11.53 -13.03 1.78
C LEU A 102 -11.68 -11.87 2.74
N TRP A 103 -12.44 -10.86 2.34
CA TRP A 103 -12.63 -9.62 3.09
C TRP A 103 -14.03 -9.57 3.70
N ARG A 104 -14.12 -9.15 4.96
CA ARG A 104 -15.38 -8.95 5.68
C ARG A 104 -15.40 -7.55 6.28
N THR A 105 -16.53 -6.88 6.18
CA THR A 105 -16.78 -5.64 6.91
C THR A 105 -16.82 -5.95 8.40
N VAL A 106 -16.25 -5.04 9.21
CA VAL A 106 -16.24 -5.13 10.68
C VAL A 106 -17.13 -4.05 11.26
#